data_AF-A0A538M8K3-F1
#
_entry.id   AF-A0A538M8K3-F1
#
_cell.length_a   1.000
_cell.length_b   1.000
_cell.length_c   1.000
_cell.angle_alpha   90.00
_cell.angle_beta   90.00
_cell.angle_gamma   90.00
#
_symmetry.space_group_name_H-M   'P 1'
#
loop_
_entity.id
_entity.type
_entity.pdbx_description
1 polymer ?
#
loop_
_entity_poly.entity_id
_entity_poly.type
_entity_poly.pdbx_seq_one_letter_code
_entity_poly.pdbx_strand_id
1 'polypeptide(L)'
;MQQLEAEGELERAVESLPTTDEMTERRANGAGMTRPELSVLLAYAKRSVFRALLESELPDSDYLEADLARYFPPAIVDGFGHLLGEHPLKREIIATMASNDVVNSQGITFASRMVAEIGAHPADVVRAFRIARDVTGAIARWEEIEKLDGVIDPVVQNDLLSGVDWLVEMTSRWYLVQAAGQRLSDAVDASRDSFAQLASQIDQIGPEAWREEHEQIAERLIAEGVPAPLARRTAFQGELVHAPDIIAVSHATGRTPLEVARGFFVLGERLQLDWLENQLEALPAGTRWQRWARQSMEDDLFSLRRSLCERALELAGGAPIDEAIDSFLASREEAVARLQRFLRSLGIEGVTDLSQLTVALRQIRALG
;
A
#
# COMPACT_ATOMS: atom_id res chain seq x y z
N MET A 1 -18.71 -9.39 8.39
CA MET A 1 -19.92 -10.08 8.90
C MET A 1 -19.91 -10.18 10.42
N GLN A 2 -19.05 -11.00 11.03
CA GLN A 2 -19.02 -11.19 12.49
C GLN A 2 -18.88 -9.87 13.28
N GLN A 3 -17.98 -8.97 12.86
CA GLN A 3 -17.84 -7.66 13.49
C GLN A 3 -19.14 -6.83 13.41
N LEU A 4 -19.73 -6.72 12.22
CA LEU A 4 -20.98 -6.00 12.01
C LEU A 4 -22.15 -6.57 12.83
N GLU A 5 -22.20 -7.89 13.06
CA GLU A 5 -23.20 -8.49 13.96
C GLU A 5 -22.92 -8.18 15.43
N ALA A 6 -21.65 -8.23 15.84
CA ALA A 6 -21.25 -7.91 17.21
C ALA A 6 -21.54 -6.43 17.55
N GLU A 7 -21.44 -5.54 16.56
CA GLU A 7 -21.80 -4.12 16.65
C GLU A 7 -23.32 -3.88 16.48
N GLY A 8 -24.12 -4.93 16.25
CA GLY A 8 -25.57 -4.84 16.06
C GLY A 8 -25.98 -4.17 14.74
N GLU A 9 -25.06 -4.01 13.79
CA GLU A 9 -25.32 -3.36 12.52
C GLU A 9 -25.93 -4.28 11.49
N LEU A 10 -25.65 -5.60 11.56
CA LEU A 10 -26.05 -6.62 10.59
C LEU A 10 -26.79 -7.77 11.26
N GLU A 11 -27.87 -8.24 10.63
CA GLU A 11 -28.54 -9.50 10.97
C GLU A 11 -28.54 -10.40 9.73
N ARG A 12 -27.67 -11.42 9.71
CA ARG A 12 -27.44 -12.24 8.50
C ARG A 12 -28.69 -12.96 8.00
N ALA A 13 -29.56 -13.40 8.91
CA ALA A 13 -30.79 -14.11 8.55
C ALA A 13 -31.77 -13.23 7.76
N VAL A 14 -31.85 -11.93 8.08
CA VAL A 14 -32.69 -10.97 7.35
C VAL A 14 -32.12 -10.70 5.96
N GLU A 15 -30.81 -10.56 5.87
CA GLU A 15 -30.09 -10.27 4.61
C GLU A 15 -29.82 -11.52 3.75
N SER A 16 -30.29 -12.70 4.17
CA SER A 16 -30.03 -13.99 3.51
C SER A 16 -28.54 -14.29 3.31
N LEU A 17 -27.70 -13.88 4.26
CA LEU A 17 -26.26 -14.13 4.25
C LEU A 17 -25.90 -15.46 4.93
N PRO A 18 -24.83 -16.14 4.48
CA PRO A 18 -24.44 -17.43 5.02
C PRO A 18 -23.93 -17.34 6.46
N THR A 19 -24.21 -18.41 7.20
CA THR A 19 -23.68 -18.67 8.53
C THR A 19 -22.17 -18.95 8.48
N THR A 20 -21.53 -18.98 9.65
CA THR A 20 -20.10 -19.30 9.76
C THR A 20 -19.79 -20.74 9.29
N ASP A 21 -20.69 -21.68 9.57
CA ASP A 21 -20.53 -23.09 9.18
C ASP A 21 -20.67 -23.27 7.66
N GLU A 22 -21.68 -22.65 7.04
CA GLU A 22 -21.83 -22.65 5.58
C GLU A 22 -20.63 -22.02 4.87
N MET A 23 -20.09 -20.91 5.40
CA MET A 23 -18.86 -20.32 4.86
C MET A 23 -17.65 -21.23 5.00
N THR A 24 -17.58 -22.02 6.08
CA THR A 24 -16.50 -23.00 6.28
C THR A 24 -16.61 -24.14 5.26
N GLU A 25 -17.82 -24.67 5.04
CA GLU A 25 -18.09 -25.69 4.04
C GLU A 25 -17.80 -25.20 2.61
N ARG A 26 -18.29 -24.01 2.24
CA ARG A 26 -18.00 -23.39 0.94
C ARG A 26 -16.49 -23.29 0.72
N ARG A 27 -15.75 -22.82 1.73
CA ARG A 27 -14.29 -22.69 1.66
C ARG A 27 -13.58 -24.02 1.45
N ALA A 28 -14.02 -25.08 2.14
CA ALA A 28 -13.48 -26.42 1.95
C ALA A 28 -13.69 -26.96 0.52
N ASN A 29 -14.75 -26.50 -0.15
CA ASN A 29 -15.09 -26.83 -1.53
C ASN A 29 -14.54 -25.82 -2.56
N GLY A 30 -13.66 -24.90 -2.16
CA GLY A 30 -13.09 -23.87 -3.04
C GLY A 30 -14.08 -22.78 -3.48
N ALA A 31 -15.24 -22.69 -2.83
CA ALA A 31 -16.25 -21.67 -3.08
C ALA A 31 -16.16 -20.52 -2.06
N GLY A 32 -16.57 -19.33 -2.50
CA GLY A 32 -16.59 -18.11 -1.68
C GLY A 32 -17.99 -17.53 -1.53
N MET A 33 -18.03 -16.22 -1.27
CA MET A 33 -19.27 -15.45 -1.34
C MET A 33 -19.69 -15.25 -2.79
N THR A 34 -20.99 -15.19 -3.01
CA THR A 34 -21.60 -14.88 -4.31
C THR A 34 -21.64 -13.36 -4.54
N ARG A 35 -21.83 -12.93 -5.79
CA ARG A 35 -21.94 -11.50 -6.12
C ARG A 35 -23.09 -10.79 -5.39
N PRO A 36 -24.29 -11.37 -5.24
CA PRO A 36 -25.35 -10.77 -4.43
C PRO A 36 -24.97 -10.60 -2.95
N GLU A 37 -24.37 -11.63 -2.33
CA GLU A 37 -23.91 -11.56 -0.93
C GLU A 37 -22.84 -10.47 -0.75
N LEU A 38 -21.89 -10.35 -1.69
CA LEU A 38 -20.89 -9.28 -1.70
C LEU A 38 -21.52 -7.90 -1.87
N SER A 39 -22.58 -7.77 -2.69
CA SER A 39 -23.27 -6.49 -2.91
C SER A 39 -23.99 -6.01 -1.64
N VAL A 40 -24.57 -6.93 -0.86
CA VAL A 40 -25.10 -6.62 0.46
C VAL A 40 -23.98 -6.13 1.37
N LEU A 41 -22.90 -6.90 1.52
CA LEU A 41 -21.78 -6.53 2.39
C LEU A 41 -21.11 -5.21 2.00
N LEU A 42 -21.06 -4.88 0.72
CA LEU A 42 -20.59 -3.61 0.21
C LEU A 42 -21.38 -2.44 0.80
N ALA A 43 -22.70 -2.52 0.82
CA ALA A 43 -23.56 -1.49 1.40
C ALA A 43 -23.33 -1.34 2.91
N TYR A 44 -23.18 -2.46 3.64
CA TYR A 44 -22.90 -2.43 5.07
C TYR A 44 -21.52 -1.86 5.39
N ALA A 45 -20.49 -2.22 4.63
CA ALA A 45 -19.14 -1.67 4.81
C ALA A 45 -19.12 -0.15 4.60
N LYS A 46 -19.77 0.34 3.53
CA LYS A 46 -19.92 1.78 3.29
C LYS A 46 -20.66 2.48 4.42
N ARG A 47 -21.73 1.89 4.93
CA ARG A 47 -22.52 2.45 6.03
C ARG A 47 -21.73 2.51 7.33
N SER A 48 -20.98 1.47 7.66
CA SER A 48 -20.12 1.41 8.84
C SER A 48 -19.04 2.50 8.79
N VAL A 49 -18.32 2.60 7.66
CA VAL A 49 -17.32 3.67 7.45
C VAL A 49 -17.99 5.05 7.51
N PHE A 50 -19.12 5.26 6.83
CA PHE A 50 -19.86 6.52 6.84
C PHE A 50 -20.20 7.01 8.26
N ARG A 51 -20.71 6.13 9.11
CA ARG A 51 -21.04 6.47 10.51
C ARG A 51 -19.79 6.89 11.29
N ALA A 52 -18.72 6.10 11.20
CA ALA A 52 -17.46 6.42 11.87
C ALA A 52 -16.83 7.74 11.37
N LEU A 53 -17.05 8.10 10.11
CA LEU A 53 -16.62 9.39 9.56
C LEU A 53 -17.42 10.56 10.14
N LEU A 54 -18.75 10.42 10.25
CA LEU A 54 -19.61 11.46 10.84
C LEU A 54 -19.33 11.72 12.32
N GLU A 55 -18.82 10.74 13.04
CA GLU A 55 -18.38 10.86 14.43
C GLU A 55 -16.97 11.45 14.58
N SER A 56 -16.29 11.74 13.47
CA SER A 56 -14.93 12.28 13.44
C SER A 56 -14.87 13.71 12.89
N GLU A 57 -13.70 14.33 13.00
CA GLU A 57 -13.39 15.64 12.40
C GLU A 57 -12.93 15.53 10.93
N LEU A 58 -12.78 14.31 10.38
CA LEU A 58 -12.28 14.16 9.00
C LEU A 58 -13.16 14.89 7.96
N PRO A 59 -14.50 14.85 8.02
CA PRO A 59 -15.34 15.59 7.08
C PRO A 59 -15.20 17.11 7.14
N ASP A 60 -14.59 17.67 8.19
CA ASP A 60 -14.34 19.10 8.33
C ASP A 60 -13.02 19.55 7.70
N SER A 61 -12.22 18.62 7.18
CA SER A 61 -10.94 18.93 6.55
C SER A 61 -11.14 19.80 5.29
N ASP A 62 -10.48 20.96 5.25
CA ASP A 62 -10.44 21.85 4.08
C ASP A 62 -10.03 21.11 2.80
N TYR A 63 -9.16 20.09 2.93
CA TYR A 63 -8.70 19.29 1.80
C TYR A 63 -9.85 18.53 1.10
N LEU A 64 -10.89 18.15 1.85
CA LEU A 64 -12.04 17.42 1.32
C LEU A 64 -13.13 18.36 0.77
N GLU A 65 -12.98 19.68 0.86
CA GLU A 65 -13.95 20.60 0.24
C GLU A 65 -13.99 20.48 -1.28
N ALA A 66 -12.88 20.08 -1.90
CA ALA A 66 -12.86 19.78 -3.34
C ALA A 66 -13.82 18.63 -3.72
N ASP A 67 -14.11 17.71 -2.80
CA ASP A 67 -15.09 16.65 -3.03
C ASP A 67 -16.51 17.22 -3.08
N LEU A 68 -16.83 18.27 -2.29
CA LEU A 68 -18.14 18.94 -2.39
C LEU A 68 -18.37 19.50 -3.79
N ALA A 69 -17.37 20.19 -4.35
CA ALA A 69 -17.47 20.74 -5.70
C ALA A 69 -17.70 19.63 -6.75
N ARG A 70 -17.09 18.46 -6.57
CA ARG A 70 -17.27 17.30 -7.47
C ARG A 70 -18.63 16.63 -7.32
N TYR A 71 -19.27 16.74 -6.16
CA TYR A 71 -20.60 16.17 -5.92
C TYR A 71 -21.69 16.88 -6.71
N PHE A 72 -21.61 18.22 -6.78
CA PHE A 72 -22.64 19.03 -7.40
C PHE A 72 -22.44 19.17 -8.92
N PRO A 73 -23.52 19.34 -9.70
CA PRO A 73 -23.41 19.63 -11.13
C PRO A 73 -22.56 20.89 -11.39
N PRO A 74 -21.77 20.95 -12.48
CA PRO A 74 -20.89 22.09 -12.78
C PRO A 74 -21.59 23.45 -12.74
N ALA A 75 -22.82 23.54 -13.27
CA ALA A 75 -23.61 24.78 -13.25
C ALA A 75 -23.89 25.32 -11.84
N ILE A 76 -24.01 24.44 -10.83
CA ILE A 76 -24.18 24.84 -9.42
C ILE A 76 -22.85 25.32 -8.85
N VAL A 77 -21.75 24.65 -9.19
CA VAL A 77 -20.40 25.04 -8.73
C VAL A 77 -20.02 26.40 -9.30
N ASP A 78 -20.28 26.66 -10.58
CA ASP A 78 -19.96 27.92 -11.23
C ASP A 78 -20.77 29.10 -10.66
N GLY A 79 -22.06 28.88 -10.37
CA GLY A 79 -22.94 29.92 -9.85
C GLY A 79 -22.87 30.12 -8.33
N PHE A 80 -22.67 29.04 -7.58
CA PHE A 80 -22.83 29.00 -6.12
C PHE A 80 -21.68 28.30 -5.39
N GLY A 81 -20.54 28.05 -6.05
CA GLY A 81 -19.38 27.36 -5.48
C GLY A 81 -18.90 27.94 -4.15
N HIS A 82 -18.94 29.28 -4.02
CA HIS A 82 -18.58 30.01 -2.81
C HIS A 82 -19.48 29.70 -1.59
N LEU A 83 -20.68 29.15 -1.80
CA LEU A 83 -21.61 28.76 -0.72
C LEU A 83 -21.51 27.28 -0.35
N LEU A 84 -20.78 26.46 -1.12
CA LEU A 84 -20.75 25.00 -0.89
C LEU A 84 -20.16 24.63 0.48
N GLY A 85 -19.21 25.42 0.98
CA GLY A 85 -18.63 25.23 2.31
C GLY A 85 -19.63 25.42 3.46
N GLU A 86 -20.71 26.19 3.23
CA GLU A 86 -21.79 26.44 4.19
C GLU A 86 -22.97 25.47 4.03
N HIS A 87 -22.87 24.49 3.14
CA HIS A 87 -23.97 23.55 2.87
C HIS A 87 -24.34 22.79 4.15
N PRO A 88 -25.62 22.75 4.57
CA PRO A 88 -26.04 22.11 5.82
C PRO A 88 -25.68 20.62 5.93
N LEU A 89 -25.56 19.94 4.78
CA LEU A 89 -25.16 18.53 4.68
C LEU A 89 -23.70 18.34 4.21
N LYS A 90 -22.83 19.36 4.37
CA LYS A 90 -21.41 19.28 3.94
C LYS A 90 -20.75 18.01 4.48
N ARG A 91 -20.91 17.75 5.78
CA ARG A 91 -20.31 16.60 6.47
C ARG A 91 -20.83 15.27 5.90
N GLU A 92 -22.14 15.15 5.72
CA GLU A 92 -22.80 13.95 5.19
C GLU A 92 -22.41 13.69 3.73
N ILE A 93 -22.30 14.72 2.90
CA ILE A 93 -21.86 14.57 1.51
C ILE A 93 -20.41 14.09 1.47
N ILE A 94 -19.51 14.74 2.21
CA ILE A 94 -18.09 14.35 2.27
C ILE A 94 -17.95 12.92 2.80
N ALA A 95 -18.62 12.58 3.91
CA ALA A 95 -18.57 11.23 4.47
C ALA A 95 -19.12 10.17 3.50
N THR A 96 -20.15 10.51 2.72
CA THR A 96 -20.71 9.61 1.70
C THR A 96 -19.70 9.39 0.57
N MET A 97 -19.05 10.44 0.09
CA MET A 97 -18.05 10.31 -0.97
C MET A 97 -16.81 9.57 -0.49
N ALA A 98 -16.31 9.89 0.70
CA ALA A 98 -15.15 9.24 1.29
C ALA A 98 -15.38 7.76 1.57
N SER A 99 -16.54 7.37 2.11
CA SER A 99 -16.88 5.96 2.33
C SER A 99 -17.05 5.18 1.04
N ASN A 100 -17.66 5.78 0.00
CA ASN A 100 -17.77 5.14 -1.31
C ASN A 100 -16.40 4.94 -1.95
N ASP A 101 -15.56 5.97 -1.92
CA ASP A 101 -14.26 5.98 -2.58
C ASP A 101 -13.32 4.91 -2.01
N VAL A 102 -13.18 4.85 -0.68
CA VAL A 102 -12.32 3.83 -0.04
C VAL A 102 -12.84 2.41 -0.26
N VAL A 103 -14.14 2.19 -0.14
CA VAL A 103 -14.71 0.84 -0.24
C VAL A 103 -14.78 0.35 -1.68
N ASN A 104 -15.07 1.22 -2.65
CA ASN A 104 -15.08 0.86 -4.06
C ASN A 104 -13.68 0.54 -4.57
N SER A 105 -12.66 1.25 -4.08
CA SER A 105 -11.28 1.10 -4.55
C SER A 105 -10.57 -0.07 -3.85
N GLN A 106 -10.60 -0.14 -2.52
CA GLN A 106 -9.82 -1.10 -1.74
C GLN A 106 -10.65 -2.30 -1.24
N GLY A 107 -11.94 -2.31 -1.56
CA GLY A 107 -12.84 -3.41 -1.25
C GLY A 107 -13.48 -3.34 0.13
N ILE A 108 -14.40 -4.28 0.35
CA ILE A 108 -15.34 -4.34 1.48
C ILE A 108 -14.64 -4.49 2.83
N THR A 109 -13.47 -5.14 2.86
CA THR A 109 -12.79 -5.51 4.11
C THR A 109 -11.66 -4.57 4.49
N PHE A 110 -11.16 -3.71 3.58
CA PHE A 110 -9.99 -2.86 3.80
C PHE A 110 -10.04 -2.10 5.12
N ALA A 111 -11.06 -1.27 5.33
CA ALA A 111 -11.18 -0.45 6.54
C ALA A 111 -11.21 -1.31 7.81
N SER A 112 -12.08 -2.31 7.85
CA SER A 112 -12.20 -3.22 9.01
C SER A 112 -10.91 -4.00 9.29
N ARG A 113 -10.16 -4.37 8.24
CA ARG A 113 -8.90 -5.10 8.35
C ARG A 113 -7.80 -4.20 8.91
N MET A 114 -7.64 -3.00 8.38
CA MET A 114 -6.68 -2.01 8.88
C MET A 114 -6.95 -1.65 10.34
N VAL A 115 -8.22 -1.44 10.71
CA VAL A 115 -8.63 -1.20 12.11
C VAL A 115 -8.26 -2.38 13.00
N ALA A 116 -8.56 -3.60 12.58
CA ALA A 116 -8.31 -4.78 13.39
C ALA A 116 -6.81 -5.12 13.53
N GLU A 117 -6.01 -4.86 12.49
CA GLU A 117 -4.56 -5.13 12.49
C GLU A 117 -3.76 -4.09 13.24
N ILE A 118 -4.09 -2.80 13.08
CA ILE A 118 -3.29 -1.68 13.58
C ILE A 118 -3.92 -1.06 14.85
N GLY A 119 -5.22 -1.25 15.08
CA GLY A 119 -5.94 -0.66 16.21
C GLY A 119 -6.29 0.83 16.01
N ALA A 120 -6.31 1.31 14.76
CA ALA A 120 -6.62 2.70 14.44
C ALA A 120 -8.14 2.99 14.39
N HIS A 121 -8.53 4.26 14.50
CA HIS A 121 -9.92 4.65 14.27
C HIS A 121 -10.26 4.55 12.77
N PRO A 122 -11.48 4.15 12.36
CA PRO A 122 -11.85 4.05 10.94
C PRO A 122 -11.60 5.35 10.15
N ALA A 123 -11.80 6.52 10.77
CA ALA A 123 -11.51 7.80 10.15
C ALA A 123 -10.01 8.01 9.86
N ASP A 124 -9.12 7.48 10.70
CA ASP A 124 -7.68 7.52 10.43
C ASP A 124 -7.31 6.66 9.23
N VAL A 125 -7.95 5.50 9.07
CA VAL A 125 -7.76 4.62 7.92
C VAL A 125 -8.20 5.33 6.63
N VAL A 126 -9.37 5.97 6.64
CA VAL A 126 -9.86 6.72 5.47
C VAL A 126 -8.94 7.91 5.15
N ARG A 127 -8.46 8.64 6.17
CA ARG A 127 -7.49 9.72 5.97
C ARG A 127 -6.22 9.20 5.31
N ALA A 128 -5.65 8.12 5.83
CA ALA A 128 -4.43 7.52 5.29
C ALA A 128 -4.62 7.02 3.86
N PHE A 129 -5.77 6.42 3.56
CA PHE A 129 -6.16 6.07 2.18
C PHE A 129 -6.24 7.29 1.26
N ARG A 130 -6.86 8.39 1.70
CA ARG A 130 -6.94 9.61 0.87
C ARG A 130 -5.57 10.21 0.59
N ILE A 131 -4.66 10.21 1.58
CA ILE A 131 -3.26 10.61 1.37
C ILE A 131 -2.61 9.68 0.35
N ALA A 132 -2.69 8.37 0.53
CA ALA A 132 -2.08 7.39 -0.36
C ALA A 132 -2.59 7.47 -1.79
N ARG A 133 -3.91 7.53 -1.99
CA ARG A 133 -4.56 7.69 -3.29
C ARG A 133 -4.03 8.91 -4.03
N ASP A 134 -3.88 10.01 -3.32
CA ASP A 134 -3.50 11.30 -3.90
C ASP A 134 -1.99 11.43 -4.11
N VAL A 135 -1.16 10.99 -3.17
CA VAL A 135 0.31 10.96 -3.29
C VAL A 135 0.74 10.04 -4.41
N THR A 136 0.15 8.84 -4.48
CA THR A 136 0.48 7.90 -5.54
C THR A 136 -0.06 8.40 -6.88
N GLY A 137 -1.20 9.09 -6.93
CA GLY A 137 -1.89 9.42 -8.18
C GLY A 137 -2.74 8.26 -8.68
N ALA A 138 -3.31 7.48 -7.76
CA ALA A 138 -4.03 6.25 -8.04
C ALA A 138 -5.21 6.42 -9.00
N ILE A 139 -5.98 7.52 -8.88
CA ILE A 139 -7.12 7.81 -9.77
C ILE A 139 -6.68 7.76 -11.24
N ALA A 140 -5.61 8.47 -11.60
CA ALA A 140 -5.12 8.48 -12.98
C ALA A 140 -4.63 7.10 -13.44
N ARG A 141 -4.05 6.29 -12.55
CA ARG A 141 -3.60 4.93 -12.86
C ARG A 141 -4.78 3.98 -13.10
N TRP A 142 -5.78 3.99 -12.22
CA TRP A 142 -7.00 3.20 -12.40
C TRP A 142 -7.71 3.58 -13.69
N GLU A 143 -7.96 4.87 -13.92
CA GLU A 143 -8.64 5.36 -15.14
C GLU A 143 -7.89 4.98 -16.44
N GLU A 144 -6.56 4.92 -16.40
CA GLU A 144 -5.76 4.50 -17.55
C GLU A 144 -5.91 2.99 -17.83
N ILE A 145 -5.95 2.16 -16.80
CA ILE A 145 -6.16 0.70 -16.92
C ILE A 145 -7.60 0.38 -17.32
N GLU A 146 -8.59 1.10 -16.76
CA GLU A 146 -10.02 0.92 -17.07
C GLU A 146 -10.33 1.19 -18.54
N LYS A 147 -9.59 2.10 -19.21
CA LYS A 147 -9.72 2.34 -20.66
C LYS A 147 -9.32 1.14 -21.52
N LEU A 148 -8.69 0.12 -20.93
CA LEU A 148 -8.34 -1.12 -21.62
C LEU A 148 -9.42 -2.21 -21.48
N ASP A 149 -10.58 -1.88 -20.89
CA ASP A 149 -11.71 -2.82 -20.80
C ASP A 149 -12.16 -3.27 -22.20
N GLY A 150 -12.24 -4.59 -22.38
CA GLY A 150 -12.51 -5.22 -23.68
C GLY A 150 -11.38 -5.09 -24.72
N VAL A 151 -10.23 -4.52 -24.37
CA VAL A 151 -9.05 -4.40 -25.25
C VAL A 151 -8.01 -5.48 -24.95
N ILE A 152 -7.74 -5.73 -23.66
CA ILE A 152 -6.80 -6.76 -23.19
C ILE A 152 -7.55 -7.90 -22.48
N ASP A 153 -6.84 -8.98 -22.17
CA ASP A 153 -7.42 -10.09 -21.40
C ASP A 153 -7.87 -9.60 -20.00
N PRO A 154 -9.11 -9.93 -19.55
CA PRO A 154 -9.61 -9.50 -18.26
C PRO A 154 -8.75 -9.94 -17.06
N VAL A 155 -8.03 -11.06 -17.15
CA VAL A 155 -7.10 -11.50 -16.11
C VAL A 155 -5.94 -10.52 -16.00
N VAL A 156 -5.33 -10.17 -17.14
CA VAL A 156 -4.23 -9.18 -17.20
C VAL A 156 -4.71 -7.83 -16.67
N GLN A 157 -5.89 -7.37 -17.07
CA GLN A 157 -6.44 -6.10 -16.56
C GLN A 157 -6.65 -6.13 -15.04
N ASN A 158 -7.16 -7.23 -14.49
CA ASN A 158 -7.32 -7.38 -13.05
C ASN A 158 -5.97 -7.39 -12.31
N ASP A 159 -4.94 -8.00 -12.89
CA ASP A 159 -3.59 -7.99 -12.31
C ASP A 159 -3.00 -6.57 -12.29
N LEU A 160 -3.20 -5.79 -13.36
CA LEU A 160 -2.81 -4.37 -13.41
C LEU A 160 -3.52 -3.55 -12.33
N LEU A 161 -4.84 -3.71 -12.19
CA LEU A 161 -5.63 -3.02 -11.15
C LEU A 161 -5.17 -3.42 -9.74
N SER A 162 -4.99 -4.72 -9.50
CA SER A 162 -4.54 -5.26 -8.22
C SER A 162 -3.17 -4.71 -7.82
N GLY A 163 -2.27 -4.49 -8.79
CA GLY A 163 -0.99 -3.84 -8.53
C GLY A 163 -1.15 -2.39 -8.05
N VAL A 164 -2.11 -1.62 -8.59
CA VAL A 164 -2.37 -0.25 -8.14
C VAL A 164 -3.00 -0.27 -6.75
N ASP A 165 -3.93 -1.18 -6.53
CA ASP A 165 -4.59 -1.37 -5.24
C ASP A 165 -3.58 -1.71 -4.14
N TRP A 166 -2.62 -2.59 -4.45
CA TRP A 166 -1.52 -2.95 -3.57
C TRP A 166 -0.64 -1.75 -3.20
N LEU A 167 -0.23 -0.95 -4.20
CA LEU A 167 0.56 0.25 -3.96
C LEU A 167 -0.20 1.25 -3.04
N VAL A 168 -1.49 1.44 -3.28
CA VAL A 168 -2.34 2.31 -2.46
C VAL A 168 -2.49 1.74 -1.05
N GLU A 169 -2.70 0.44 -0.90
CA GLU A 169 -2.82 -0.22 0.38
C GLU A 169 -1.55 -0.05 1.23
N MET A 170 -0.38 -0.39 0.66
CA MET A 170 0.89 -0.31 1.37
C MET A 170 1.25 1.14 1.73
N THR A 171 0.98 2.07 0.83
CA THR A 171 1.16 3.50 1.11
C THR A 171 0.19 3.97 2.21
N SER A 172 -1.07 3.52 2.19
CA SER A 172 -2.07 3.85 3.21
C SER A 172 -1.63 3.34 4.57
N ARG A 173 -1.14 2.11 4.64
CA ARG A 173 -0.60 1.50 5.85
C ARG A 173 0.56 2.30 6.41
N TRP A 174 1.49 2.73 5.56
CA TRP A 174 2.61 3.55 5.97
C TRP A 174 2.14 4.86 6.63
N TYR A 175 1.24 5.62 5.97
CA TYR A 175 0.72 6.88 6.53
C TYR A 175 -0.11 6.67 7.80
N LEU A 176 -0.79 5.53 7.91
CA LEU A 176 -1.57 5.20 9.11
C LEU A 176 -0.67 5.01 10.34
N VAL A 177 0.50 4.39 10.16
CA VAL A 177 1.44 4.12 11.25
C VAL A 177 2.40 5.28 11.50
N GLN A 178 3.00 5.84 10.44
CA GLN A 178 4.10 6.81 10.55
C GLN A 178 3.64 8.27 10.60
N ALA A 179 2.45 8.58 10.06
CA ALA A 179 1.91 9.93 9.97
C ALA A 179 0.57 10.08 10.73
N ALA A 180 0.38 9.28 11.78
CA ALA A 180 -0.80 9.34 12.63
C ALA A 180 -1.00 10.77 13.16
N GLY A 181 -2.18 11.34 12.92
CA GLY A 181 -2.53 12.69 13.35
C GLY A 181 -2.01 13.84 12.46
N GLN A 182 -1.22 13.57 11.42
CA GLN A 182 -0.85 14.62 10.47
C GLN A 182 -2.08 15.08 9.68
N ARG A 183 -2.15 16.39 9.39
CA ARG A 183 -3.17 16.96 8.50
C ARG A 183 -3.05 16.34 7.11
N LEU A 184 -4.20 16.02 6.52
CA LEU A 184 -4.28 15.40 5.19
C LEU A 184 -3.55 16.24 4.13
N SER A 185 -3.81 17.55 4.08
CA SER A 185 -3.16 18.49 3.16
C SER A 185 -1.65 18.42 3.25
N ASP A 186 -1.12 18.51 4.48
CA ASP A 186 0.30 18.66 4.72
C ASP A 186 1.06 17.36 4.35
N ALA A 187 0.44 16.20 4.59
CA ALA A 187 1.00 14.91 4.20
C ALA A 187 1.04 14.71 2.69
N VAL A 188 0.00 15.16 1.98
CA VAL A 188 -0.04 15.11 0.51
C VAL A 188 0.99 16.06 -0.09
N ASP A 189 1.01 17.32 0.37
CA ASP A 189 1.89 18.36 -0.16
C ASP A 189 3.37 18.02 0.08
N ALA A 190 3.70 17.38 1.21
CA ALA A 190 5.06 16.98 1.52
C ALA A 190 5.60 15.83 0.64
N SER A 191 4.72 15.02 0.03
CA SER A 191 5.12 13.74 -0.56
C SER A 191 4.77 13.57 -2.04
N ARG A 192 3.74 14.26 -2.54
CA ARG A 192 3.22 14.06 -3.91
C ARG A 192 4.29 14.27 -4.98
N ASP A 193 5.02 15.38 -4.92
CA ASP A 193 6.00 15.73 -5.96
C ASP A 193 7.22 14.80 -5.92
N SER A 194 7.70 14.47 -4.72
CA SER A 194 8.78 13.50 -4.51
C SER A 194 8.39 12.10 -5.00
N PHE A 195 7.15 11.66 -4.74
CA PHE A 195 6.64 10.40 -5.26
C PHE A 195 6.56 10.40 -6.78
N ALA A 196 6.04 11.47 -7.39
CA ALA A 196 5.95 11.60 -8.84
C ALA A 196 7.34 11.60 -9.50
N GLN A 197 8.31 12.28 -8.89
CA GLN A 197 9.70 12.27 -9.32
C GLN A 197 10.27 10.85 -9.30
N LEU A 198 10.14 10.14 -8.17
CA LEU A 198 10.56 8.75 -8.03
C LEU A 198 9.92 7.86 -9.10
N ALA A 199 8.58 7.92 -9.25
CA ALA A 199 7.86 7.12 -10.24
C ALA A 199 8.30 7.37 -11.69
N SER A 200 8.76 8.59 -12.00
CA SER A 200 9.24 8.93 -13.36
C SER A 200 10.68 8.52 -13.64
N GLN A 201 11.46 8.20 -12.61
CA GLN A 201 12.91 7.94 -12.72
C GLN A 201 13.33 6.60 -12.14
N ILE A 202 12.39 5.83 -11.56
CA ILE A 202 12.67 4.56 -10.88
C ILE A 202 13.42 3.55 -11.76
N ASP A 203 13.12 3.57 -13.07
CA ASP A 203 13.76 2.75 -14.09
C ASP A 203 15.26 3.04 -14.30
N GLN A 204 15.80 4.10 -13.68
CA GLN A 204 17.20 4.53 -13.78
C GLN A 204 17.99 4.38 -12.47
N ILE A 205 17.33 4.06 -11.35
CA ILE A 205 17.92 4.23 -10.01
C ILE A 205 18.45 2.91 -9.42
N GLY A 206 17.99 1.76 -9.92
CA GLY A 206 18.40 0.44 -9.43
C GLY A 206 19.60 -0.19 -10.16
N PRO A 207 20.16 -1.29 -9.60
CA PRO A 207 21.20 -2.10 -10.24
C PRO A 207 20.82 -2.56 -11.65
N GLU A 208 21.82 -2.86 -12.50
CA GLU A 208 21.57 -3.29 -13.89
C GLU A 208 20.73 -4.56 -13.99
N ALA A 209 21.06 -5.59 -13.21
CA ALA A 209 20.30 -6.85 -13.19
C ALA A 209 18.83 -6.63 -12.77
N TRP A 210 18.60 -5.75 -11.80
CA TRP A 210 17.26 -5.37 -11.36
C TRP A 210 16.48 -4.65 -12.47
N ARG A 211 17.12 -3.74 -13.22
CA ARG A 211 16.50 -3.05 -14.36
C ARG A 211 16.15 -4.02 -15.49
N GLU A 212 17.03 -4.99 -15.76
CA GLU A 212 16.79 -6.03 -16.77
C GLU A 212 15.60 -6.93 -16.41
N GLU A 213 15.48 -7.33 -15.15
CA GLU A 213 14.34 -8.13 -14.67
C GLU A 213 13.01 -7.37 -14.87
N HIS A 214 12.99 -6.08 -14.56
CA HIS A 214 11.83 -5.23 -14.74
C HIS A 214 11.48 -4.98 -16.20
N GLU A 215 12.46 -4.78 -17.08
CA GLU A 215 12.18 -4.66 -18.53
C GLU A 215 11.62 -5.98 -19.07
N GLN A 216 12.04 -7.15 -18.58
CA GLN A 216 11.42 -8.44 -18.94
C GLN A 216 9.95 -8.54 -18.49
N ILE A 217 9.60 -7.98 -17.32
CA ILE A 217 8.18 -7.87 -16.90
C ILE A 217 7.43 -6.98 -17.89
N ALA A 218 7.98 -5.83 -18.24
CA ALA A 218 7.36 -4.90 -19.18
C ALA A 218 7.15 -5.53 -20.56
N GLU A 219 8.15 -6.26 -21.09
CA GLU A 219 8.06 -6.96 -22.37
C GLU A 219 6.96 -8.04 -22.36
N ARG A 220 6.77 -8.76 -21.26
CA ARG A 220 5.67 -9.73 -21.11
C ARG A 220 4.31 -9.04 -21.16
N LEU A 221 4.13 -7.96 -20.41
CA LEU A 221 2.88 -7.18 -20.42
C LEU A 221 2.58 -6.60 -21.80
N ILE A 222 3.61 -6.14 -22.53
CA ILE A 222 3.46 -5.66 -23.91
C ILE A 222 3.00 -6.80 -24.83
N ALA A 223 3.57 -8.01 -24.67
CA ALA A 223 3.15 -9.18 -25.43
C ALA A 223 1.69 -9.60 -25.13
N GLU A 224 1.20 -9.29 -23.94
CA GLU A 224 -0.20 -9.47 -23.51
C GLU A 224 -1.14 -8.33 -23.97
N GLY A 225 -0.62 -7.34 -24.71
CA GLY A 225 -1.40 -6.26 -25.31
C GLY A 225 -1.46 -4.97 -24.50
N VAL A 226 -0.74 -4.89 -23.37
CA VAL A 226 -0.66 -3.66 -22.56
C VAL A 226 0.17 -2.60 -23.30
N PRO A 227 -0.29 -1.34 -23.40
CA PRO A 227 0.49 -0.26 -24.02
C PRO A 227 1.86 -0.10 -23.35
N ALA A 228 2.93 0.01 -24.15
CA ALA A 228 4.31 0.03 -23.66
C ALA A 228 4.60 1.04 -22.53
N PRO A 229 4.09 2.29 -22.56
CA PRO A 229 4.28 3.22 -21.44
C PRO A 229 3.65 2.72 -20.12
N LEU A 230 2.47 2.08 -20.20
CA LEU A 230 1.80 1.51 -19.03
C LEU A 230 2.52 0.25 -18.55
N ALA A 231 2.87 -0.66 -19.46
CA ALA A 231 3.61 -1.88 -19.14
C ALA A 231 4.92 -1.59 -18.38
N ARG A 232 5.70 -0.59 -18.83
CA ARG A 232 6.92 -0.17 -18.13
C ARG A 232 6.64 0.41 -16.76
N ARG A 233 5.67 1.32 -16.62
CA ARG A 233 5.32 1.86 -15.29
C ARG A 233 4.83 0.77 -14.34
N THR A 234 4.03 -0.17 -14.83
CA THR A 234 3.54 -1.30 -14.04
C THR A 234 4.68 -2.19 -13.59
N ALA A 235 5.66 -2.46 -14.46
CA ALA A 235 6.80 -3.30 -14.10
C ALA A 235 7.51 -2.78 -12.84
N PHE A 236 7.76 -1.47 -12.74
CA PHE A 236 8.41 -0.85 -11.58
C PHE A 236 7.45 -0.45 -10.45
N GLN A 237 6.15 -0.76 -10.56
CA GLN A 237 5.17 -0.27 -9.60
C GLN A 237 5.31 -0.91 -8.22
N GLY A 238 5.71 -2.19 -8.17
CA GLY A 238 5.96 -2.90 -6.91
C GLY A 238 7.02 -2.20 -6.05
N GLU A 239 7.98 -1.57 -6.68
CA GLU A 239 9.11 -0.89 -6.03
C GLU A 239 8.71 0.46 -5.42
N LEU A 240 7.62 1.05 -5.91
CA LEU A 240 7.08 2.31 -5.38
C LEU A 240 6.45 2.16 -3.99
N VAL A 241 6.25 0.93 -3.49
CA VAL A 241 5.82 0.71 -2.10
C VAL A 241 6.84 1.24 -1.09
N HIS A 242 8.12 1.33 -1.48
CA HIS A 242 9.18 1.91 -0.65
C HIS A 242 9.24 3.45 -0.70
N ALA A 243 8.51 4.09 -1.61
CA ALA A 243 8.59 5.54 -1.80
C ALA A 243 8.29 6.35 -0.54
N PRO A 244 7.29 6.01 0.31
CA PRO A 244 7.06 6.73 1.57
C PRO A 244 8.26 6.68 2.52
N ASP A 245 8.92 5.52 2.65
CA ASP A 245 10.13 5.37 3.46
C ASP A 245 11.32 6.16 2.87
N ILE A 246 11.49 6.12 1.55
CA ILE A 246 12.51 6.89 0.83
C ILE A 246 12.32 8.40 1.06
N ILE A 247 11.08 8.89 0.94
CA ILE A 247 10.75 10.31 1.17
C ILE A 247 11.01 10.70 2.63
N ALA A 248 10.62 9.85 3.58
CA ALA A 248 10.88 10.11 4.99
C ALA A 248 12.39 10.20 5.31
N VAL A 249 13.20 9.29 4.78
CA VAL A 249 14.66 9.32 4.95
C VAL A 249 15.29 10.51 4.22
N SER A 250 14.76 10.89 3.06
CA SER A 250 15.17 12.11 2.35
C SER A 250 14.96 13.35 3.22
N HIS A 251 13.79 13.48 3.86
CA HIS A 251 13.50 14.59 4.78
C HIS A 251 14.39 14.56 6.04
N ALA A 252 14.64 13.37 6.61
CA ALA A 252 15.46 13.22 7.82
C ALA A 252 16.94 13.54 7.59
N THR A 253 17.48 13.14 6.44
CA THR A 253 18.92 13.25 6.13
C THR A 253 19.27 14.46 5.28
N GLY A 254 18.29 15.12 4.67
CA GLY A 254 18.49 16.22 3.71
C GLY A 254 19.03 15.78 2.34
N ARG A 255 19.14 14.46 2.08
CA ARG A 255 19.50 13.91 0.77
C ARG A 255 18.32 13.96 -0.19
N THR A 256 18.58 13.97 -1.49
CA THR A 256 17.49 13.95 -2.48
C THR A 256 16.76 12.60 -2.49
N PRO A 257 15.47 12.54 -2.83
CA PRO A 257 14.72 11.28 -2.90
C PRO A 257 15.39 10.24 -3.81
N LEU A 258 15.97 10.66 -4.93
CA LEU A 258 16.65 9.78 -5.89
C LEU A 258 17.93 9.16 -5.30
N GLU A 259 18.73 9.94 -4.56
CA GLU A 259 19.91 9.41 -3.88
C GLU A 259 19.52 8.38 -2.82
N VAL A 260 18.46 8.65 -2.06
CA VAL A 260 17.97 7.71 -1.03
C VAL A 260 17.40 6.45 -1.67
N ALA A 261 16.64 6.56 -2.76
CA ALA A 261 16.13 5.42 -3.51
C ALA A 261 17.25 4.50 -4.00
N ARG A 262 18.36 5.09 -4.48
CA ARG A 262 19.56 4.32 -4.85
C ARG A 262 20.13 3.55 -3.64
N GLY A 263 20.18 4.19 -2.48
CA GLY A 263 20.59 3.53 -1.23
C GLY A 263 19.67 2.36 -0.85
N PHE A 264 18.36 2.52 -1.01
CA PHE A 264 17.37 1.47 -0.78
C PHE A 264 17.61 0.27 -1.70
N PHE A 265 17.77 0.47 -3.01
CA PHE A 265 17.96 -0.63 -3.96
C PHE A 265 19.32 -1.32 -3.79
N VAL A 266 20.39 -0.57 -3.54
CA VAL A 266 21.71 -1.17 -3.25
C VAL A 266 21.67 -1.99 -1.95
N LEU A 267 21.00 -1.49 -0.90
CA LEU A 267 20.82 -2.26 0.33
C LEU A 267 19.97 -3.52 0.10
N GLY A 268 18.91 -3.40 -0.69
CA GLY A 268 18.03 -4.52 -1.08
C GLY A 268 18.82 -5.66 -1.72
N GLU A 269 19.63 -5.34 -2.73
CA GLU A 269 20.47 -6.30 -3.43
C GLU A 269 21.54 -6.92 -2.50
N ARG A 270 22.29 -6.08 -1.77
CA ARG A 270 23.44 -6.52 -0.95
C ARG A 270 23.03 -7.40 0.24
N LEU A 271 21.84 -7.16 0.78
CA LEU A 271 21.28 -7.89 1.93
C LEU A 271 20.19 -8.90 1.53
N GLN A 272 19.89 -9.02 0.23
CA GLN A 272 18.81 -9.86 -0.32
C GLN A 272 17.45 -9.58 0.31
N LEU A 273 17.13 -8.30 0.56
CA LEU A 273 15.85 -7.90 1.13
C LEU A 273 14.71 -8.11 0.12
N ASP A 274 14.94 -7.76 -1.15
CA ASP A 274 13.94 -7.93 -2.21
C ASP A 274 13.56 -9.43 -2.38
N TRP A 275 14.55 -10.32 -2.23
CA TRP A 275 14.30 -11.77 -2.21
C TRP A 275 13.45 -12.19 -1.00
N LEU A 276 13.73 -11.66 0.20
CA LEU A 276 12.94 -11.96 1.40
C LEU A 276 11.50 -11.45 1.30
N GLU A 277 11.30 -10.27 0.74
CA GLU A 277 9.97 -9.70 0.45
C GLU A 277 9.19 -10.62 -0.48
N ASN A 278 9.79 -11.04 -1.60
CA ASN A 278 9.20 -12.01 -2.53
C ASN A 278 8.88 -13.37 -1.88
N GLN A 279 9.78 -13.88 -1.03
CA GLN A 279 9.51 -15.13 -0.30
C GLN A 279 8.35 -14.98 0.69
N LEU A 280 8.28 -13.83 1.38
CA LEU A 280 7.21 -13.55 2.32
C LEU A 280 5.86 -13.46 1.61
N GLU A 281 5.79 -12.78 0.46
CA GLU A 281 4.58 -12.67 -0.35
C GLU A 281 4.09 -14.05 -0.84
N ALA A 282 5.02 -14.89 -1.31
CA ALA A 282 4.74 -16.23 -1.82
C ALA A 282 4.26 -17.23 -0.74
N LEU A 283 4.44 -16.92 0.55
CA LEU A 283 4.02 -17.82 1.62
C LEU A 283 2.49 -17.95 1.70
N PRO A 284 1.97 -19.20 1.79
CA PRO A 284 0.54 -19.43 1.88
C PRO A 284 -0.03 -18.94 3.22
N ALA A 285 -1.03 -18.07 3.15
CA ALA A 285 -1.68 -17.47 4.33
C ALA A 285 -3.20 -17.80 4.38
N GLY A 286 -3.52 -19.06 4.67
CA GLY A 286 -4.89 -19.57 4.64
C GLY A 286 -5.80 -19.01 5.75
N THR A 287 -5.25 -18.79 6.95
CA THR A 287 -5.99 -18.28 8.11
C THR A 287 -5.84 -16.76 8.27
N ARG A 288 -6.75 -16.14 9.04
CA ARG A 288 -6.66 -14.70 9.35
C ARG A 288 -5.35 -14.37 10.07
N TRP A 289 -4.98 -15.17 11.07
CA TRP A 289 -3.75 -14.98 11.84
C TRP A 289 -2.48 -15.15 11.01
N GLN A 290 -2.46 -16.09 10.06
CA GLN A 290 -1.32 -16.22 9.14
C GLN A 290 -1.18 -14.99 8.23
N ARG A 291 -2.29 -14.43 7.71
CA ARG A 291 -2.23 -13.19 6.91
C ARG A 291 -1.71 -12.01 7.74
N TRP A 292 -2.17 -11.90 8.99
CA TRP A 292 -1.70 -10.85 9.90
C TRP A 292 -0.22 -10.99 10.26
N ALA A 293 0.24 -12.21 10.53
CA ALA A 293 1.65 -12.47 10.80
C ALA A 293 2.51 -12.15 9.57
N ARG A 294 2.07 -12.54 8.37
CA ARG A 294 2.74 -12.18 7.11
C ARG A 294 2.84 -10.67 6.94
N GLN A 295 1.72 -9.96 7.10
CA GLN A 295 1.67 -8.49 6.99
C GLN A 295 2.58 -7.81 8.01
N SER A 296 2.54 -8.25 9.27
CA SER A 296 3.39 -7.68 10.33
C SER A 296 4.88 -7.90 10.05
N MET A 297 5.25 -9.02 9.41
CA MET A 297 6.64 -9.27 9.02
C MET A 297 7.08 -8.42 7.84
N GLU A 298 6.16 -8.12 6.92
CA GLU A 298 6.40 -7.22 5.80
C GLU A 298 6.64 -5.79 6.30
N ASP A 299 5.76 -5.32 7.20
CA ASP A 299 5.90 -4.02 7.87
C ASP A 299 7.24 -3.91 8.63
N ASP A 300 7.65 -4.98 9.33
CA ASP A 300 8.94 -5.07 10.01
C ASP A 300 10.12 -5.01 9.02
N LEU A 301 10.00 -5.68 7.87
CA LEU A 301 11.06 -5.72 6.86
C LEU A 301 11.27 -4.35 6.19
N PHE A 302 10.17 -3.66 5.82
CA PHE A 302 10.24 -2.30 5.30
C PHE A 302 10.83 -1.32 6.32
N SER A 303 10.38 -1.40 7.57
CA SER A 303 10.91 -0.58 8.67
C SER A 303 12.41 -0.82 8.91
N LEU A 304 12.86 -2.07 8.81
CA LEU A 304 14.29 -2.42 8.90
C LEU A 304 15.08 -1.85 7.73
N ARG A 305 14.59 -1.98 6.48
CA ARG A 305 15.25 -1.39 5.30
C ARG A 305 15.40 0.12 5.44
N ARG A 306 14.33 0.82 5.85
CA ARG A 306 14.36 2.25 6.15
C ARG A 306 15.43 2.58 7.20
N SER A 307 15.39 1.92 8.35
CA SER A 307 16.28 2.19 9.47
C SER A 307 17.74 1.98 9.11
N LEU A 308 18.04 0.94 8.33
CA LEU A 308 19.40 0.66 7.85
C LEU A 308 19.89 1.74 6.87
N CYS A 309 19.04 2.17 5.93
CA CYS A 309 19.38 3.22 4.98
C CYS A 309 19.64 4.56 5.69
N GLU A 310 18.74 4.96 6.59
CA GLU A 310 18.89 6.17 7.39
C GLU A 310 20.19 6.14 8.20
N ARG A 311 20.47 5.04 8.90
CA ARG A 311 21.68 4.88 9.70
C ARG A 311 22.97 4.92 8.87
N ALA A 312 22.97 4.30 7.70
CA ALA A 312 24.12 4.33 6.80
C ALA A 312 24.40 5.77 6.33
N LEU A 313 23.35 6.51 6.01
CA LEU A 313 23.45 7.90 5.57
C LEU A 313 23.91 8.86 6.68
N GLU A 314 23.41 8.69 7.91
CA GLU A 314 23.83 9.45 9.10
C GLU A 314 25.34 9.28 9.35
N LEU A 315 25.82 8.04 9.36
CA LEU A 315 27.22 7.73 9.68
C LEU A 315 28.20 8.21 8.60
N ALA A 316 27.76 8.28 7.35
CA ALA A 316 28.58 8.69 6.22
C ALA A 316 28.81 10.20 6.12
N GLY A 317 28.06 11.02 6.87
CA GLY A 317 28.35 12.45 7.03
C GLY A 317 28.45 13.27 5.74
N GLY A 318 27.74 12.87 4.67
CA GLY A 318 27.76 13.55 3.37
C GLY A 318 28.47 12.79 2.24
N ALA A 319 29.08 11.63 2.50
CA ALA A 319 29.72 10.82 1.45
C ALA A 319 28.73 10.39 0.34
N PRO A 320 29.20 10.08 -0.88
CA PRO A 320 28.36 9.50 -1.93
C PRO A 320 27.57 8.27 -1.44
N ILE A 321 26.37 8.06 -2.01
CA ILE A 321 25.44 7.02 -1.51
C ILE A 321 26.07 5.62 -1.48
N ASP A 322 26.81 5.23 -2.53
CA ASP A 322 27.44 3.89 -2.57
C ASP A 322 28.50 3.75 -1.50
N GLU A 323 29.34 4.78 -1.34
CA GLU A 323 30.40 4.79 -0.34
C GLU A 323 29.82 4.74 1.08
N ALA A 324 28.68 5.41 1.31
CA ALA A 324 27.96 5.37 2.57
C ALA A 324 27.47 3.95 2.89
N ILE A 325 26.81 3.30 1.93
CA ILE A 325 26.31 1.92 2.09
C ILE A 325 27.47 0.93 2.24
N ASP A 326 28.49 1.00 1.37
CA ASP A 326 29.63 0.09 1.40
C ASP A 326 30.40 0.23 2.73
N SER A 327 30.64 1.45 3.21
CA SER A 327 31.30 1.69 4.50
C SER A 327 30.46 1.15 5.66
N PHE A 328 29.15 1.38 5.64
CA PHE A 328 28.22 0.89 6.66
C PHE A 328 28.21 -0.64 6.76
N LEU A 329 28.20 -1.33 5.61
CA LEU A 329 28.23 -2.79 5.54
C LEU A 329 29.62 -3.34 5.90
N ALA A 330 30.70 -2.70 5.47
CA ALA A 330 32.07 -3.11 5.78
C ALA A 330 32.36 -3.03 7.28
N SER A 331 31.85 -2.02 7.98
CA SER A 331 31.99 -1.95 9.45
C SER A 331 31.17 -3.02 10.20
N ARG A 332 30.38 -3.82 9.47
CA ARG A 332 29.50 -4.89 9.99
C ARG A 332 29.74 -6.23 9.28
N GLU A 333 30.94 -6.41 8.71
CA GLU A 333 31.27 -7.54 7.83
C GLU A 333 30.89 -8.91 8.43
N GLU A 334 31.18 -9.15 9.71
CA GLU A 334 30.84 -10.43 10.35
C GLU A 334 29.34 -10.70 10.42
N ALA A 335 28.54 -9.66 10.68
CA ALA A 335 27.09 -9.77 10.75
C ALA A 335 26.48 -9.97 9.35
N VAL A 336 26.97 -9.22 8.36
CA VAL A 336 26.59 -9.38 6.95
C VAL A 336 26.93 -10.79 6.45
N ALA A 337 28.15 -11.28 6.72
CA ALA A 337 28.57 -12.63 6.32
C ALA A 337 27.73 -13.73 6.98
N ARG A 338 27.26 -13.51 8.21
CA ARG A 338 26.35 -14.43 8.92
C ARG A 338 24.98 -14.45 8.26
N LEU A 339 24.39 -13.28 7.97
CA LEU A 339 23.13 -13.15 7.26
C LEU A 339 23.21 -13.84 5.90
N GLN A 340 24.22 -13.54 5.09
CA GLN A 340 24.38 -14.12 3.76
C GLN A 340 24.56 -15.65 3.79
N ARG A 341 25.28 -16.20 4.78
CA ARG A 341 25.35 -17.67 4.96
C ARG A 341 23.98 -18.26 5.29
N PHE A 342 23.22 -17.59 6.15
CA PHE A 342 21.88 -18.04 6.52
C PHE A 342 20.93 -18.00 5.32
N LEU A 343 20.90 -16.89 4.57
CA LEU A 343 20.04 -16.74 3.39
C LEU A 343 20.42 -17.72 2.28
N ARG A 344 21.70 -18.04 2.08
CA ARG A 344 22.11 -19.11 1.16
C ARG A 344 21.60 -20.48 1.59
N SER A 345 21.68 -20.83 2.88
CA SER A 345 21.10 -22.09 3.39
C SER A 345 19.59 -22.12 3.13
N LEU A 346 18.93 -21.02 3.45
CA LEU A 346 17.49 -20.88 3.30
C LEU A 346 17.04 -20.97 1.83
N GLY A 347 17.80 -20.39 0.90
CA GLY A 347 17.53 -20.50 -0.54
C GLY A 347 17.71 -21.91 -1.10
N ILE A 348 18.56 -22.74 -0.49
CA ILE A 348 18.74 -24.15 -0.86
C ILE A 348 17.63 -25.02 -0.27
N GLU A 349 17.28 -24.80 1.00
CA GLU A 349 16.24 -25.57 1.72
C GLU A 349 14.82 -25.20 1.29
N GLY A 350 14.64 -23.96 0.81
CA GLY A 350 13.34 -23.36 0.54
C GLY A 350 12.71 -22.74 1.79
N VAL A 351 11.93 -21.67 1.58
CA VAL A 351 11.09 -21.07 2.63
C VAL A 351 9.77 -21.83 2.69
N THR A 352 9.51 -22.44 3.84
CA THR A 352 8.35 -23.30 4.08
C THR A 352 7.38 -22.70 5.10
N ASP A 353 7.87 -21.87 6.01
CA ASP A 353 7.04 -21.17 6.99
C ASP A 353 7.63 -19.80 7.43
N LEU A 354 6.84 -19.06 8.20
CA LEU A 354 7.19 -17.73 8.73
C LEU A 354 8.33 -17.76 9.77
N SER A 355 8.62 -18.90 10.39
CA SER A 355 9.65 -18.99 11.44
C SER A 355 11.04 -18.79 10.85
N GLN A 356 11.28 -19.32 9.65
CA GLN A 356 12.55 -19.15 8.93
C GLN A 356 12.80 -17.67 8.59
N LEU A 357 11.77 -16.97 8.09
CA LEU A 357 11.85 -15.53 7.80
C LEU A 357 12.01 -14.70 9.07
N THR A 358 11.39 -15.09 10.19
CA THR A 358 11.57 -14.41 11.49
C THR A 358 13.04 -14.42 11.94
N VAL A 359 13.75 -15.52 11.69
CA VAL A 359 15.19 -15.62 11.98
C VAL A 359 16.01 -14.72 11.06
N ALA A 360 15.63 -14.58 9.78
CA ALA A 360 16.25 -13.64 8.84
C ALA A 360 16.10 -12.19 9.35
N LEU A 361 14.87 -11.77 9.66
CA LEU A 361 14.56 -10.43 10.17
C LEU A 361 15.36 -10.10 11.44
N ARG A 362 15.51 -11.06 12.36
CA ARG A 362 16.33 -10.85 13.57
C ARG A 362 17.80 -10.61 13.24
N GLN A 363 18.36 -11.27 12.22
CA GLN A 363 19.73 -11.04 11.79
C GLN A 363 19.89 -9.69 11.10
N ILE A 364 18.91 -9.27 10.30
CA ILE A 364 18.87 -7.93 9.68
C ILE A 364 18.80 -6.85 10.77
N ARG A 365 17.96 -7.04 11.79
CA ARG A 365 17.84 -6.12 12.93
C ARG A 365 19.16 -5.92 13.68
N ALA A 366 20.05 -6.91 13.69
CA ALA A 366 21.37 -6.79 14.31
C ALA A 366 22.36 -5.94 13.49
N LEU A 367 22.00 -5.52 12.27
CA LEU A 367 22.81 -4.63 11.43
C LEU A 367 22.56 -3.14 11.72
N GLY A 368 21.39 -2.76 12.25
CA GLY A 368 21.07 -1.37 12.61
C GLY A 368 21.81 -0.94 13.88
#